data_AF-A0A1N7L4S9-F1
#
_entry.id   AF-A0A1N7L4S9-F1
#
_cell.length_a   1.000
_cell.length_b   1.000
_cell.length_c   1.000
_cell.angle_alpha   90.00
_cell.angle_beta   90.00
_cell.angle_gamma   90.00
#
_symmetry.space_group_name_H-M   'P 1'
#
loop_
_entity.id
_entity.type
_entity.pdbx_description
1 polymer ?
#
loop_
_entity_poly.entity_id
_entity_poly.type
_entity_poly.pdbx_seq_one_letter_code
_entity_poly.pdbx_strand_id
1 'polypeptide(L)'
;MKTLGTHNYYVYILTNKMKTVLYTGVTNDLKARLYWHQNPEAISKHFTAKYKCFFLLYYESFQDIETAISREKQIKGWTRKKKDDLITGFNQTWRFLNKDIEE
;
A
#
# COMPACT_ATOMS: atom_id res chain seq x y z
N MET A 1 -24.61 -7.24 17.53
CA MET A 1 -23.70 -6.24 18.11
C MET A 1 -22.29 -6.65 17.72
N LYS A 2 -21.65 -5.95 16.76
CA LYS A 2 -20.26 -6.25 16.37
C LYS A 2 -19.35 -5.77 17.51
N THR A 3 -18.49 -6.64 18.01
CA THR A 3 -17.51 -6.34 19.04
C THR A 3 -16.63 -5.17 18.58
N LEU A 4 -16.39 -4.20 19.48
CA LEU A 4 -15.48 -3.06 19.30
C LEU A 4 -14.03 -3.57 19.23
N GLY A 5 -13.69 -4.28 18.14
CA GLY A 5 -12.32 -4.43 17.73
C GLY A 5 -11.91 -3.13 17.03
N THR A 6 -10.78 -2.54 17.42
CA THR A 6 -10.15 -1.47 16.65
C THR A 6 -9.84 -2.01 15.24
N HIS A 7 -10.76 -1.79 14.30
CA HIS A 7 -10.55 -2.18 12.92
C HIS A 7 -9.52 -1.24 12.30
N ASN A 8 -8.29 -1.73 12.13
CA ASN A 8 -7.25 -0.96 11.48
C ASN A 8 -7.30 -1.24 9.97
N TYR A 9 -7.67 -0.23 9.20
CA TYR A 9 -7.58 -0.22 7.75
C TYR A 9 -6.35 0.57 7.33
N TYR A 10 -5.69 0.11 6.29
CA TYR A 10 -4.45 0.70 5.79
C TYR A 10 -4.61 1.10 4.34
N VAL A 11 -4.32 2.35 4.03
CA VAL A 11 -4.04 2.78 2.66
C VAL A 11 -2.54 2.71 2.46
N TYR A 12 -2.09 2.14 1.35
CA TYR A 12 -0.66 1.89 1.12
C TYR A 12 -0.24 2.19 -0.31
N ILE A 13 1.05 2.47 -0.50
CA ILE A 13 1.68 2.58 -1.82
C ILE A 13 2.83 1.57 -1.93
N LEU A 14 2.70 0.66 -2.91
CA LEU A 14 3.75 -0.25 -3.32
C LEU A 14 4.46 0.23 -4.58
N THR A 15 5.67 -0.27 -4.77
CA THR A 15 6.47 -0.03 -5.95
C THR A 15 7.24 -1.27 -6.40
N ASN A 16 7.79 -1.20 -7.61
CA ASN A 16 8.75 -2.17 -8.12
C ASN A 16 10.18 -1.85 -7.66
N LYS A 17 11.12 -2.78 -7.83
CA LYS A 17 12.51 -2.60 -7.36
C LYS A 17 13.17 -1.31 -7.88
N MET A 18 12.82 -0.90 -9.11
CA MET A 18 13.34 0.31 -9.76
C MET A 18 12.62 1.60 -9.37
N LYS A 19 11.58 1.55 -8.51
CA LYS A 19 10.78 2.71 -8.06
C LYS A 19 10.03 3.47 -9.16
N THR A 20 9.82 2.84 -10.32
CA THR A 20 9.20 3.48 -11.49
C THR A 20 7.69 3.34 -11.53
N VAL A 21 7.13 2.27 -10.94
CA VAL A 21 5.68 2.01 -10.92
C VAL A 21 5.16 2.19 -9.50
N LEU A 22 4.06 2.92 -9.33
CA LEU A 22 3.37 3.05 -8.04
C LEU A 22 2.01 2.36 -8.12
N TYR A 23 1.70 1.57 -7.10
CA TYR A 23 0.41 0.92 -6.91
C TYR A 23 -0.17 1.38 -5.57
N THR A 24 -1.40 1.89 -5.58
CA THR A 24 -2.13 2.31 -4.37
C THR A 24 -3.25 1.32 -4.08
N GLY A 25 -3.37 0.87 -2.84
CA GLY A 25 -4.43 -0.03 -2.41
C GLY A 25 -4.87 0.22 -0.97
N VAL A 26 -5.91 -0.49 -0.56
CA VAL A 26 -6.43 -0.50 0.80
C VAL A 26 -6.57 -1.95 1.30
N THR A 27 -6.31 -2.19 2.59
CA THR A 27 -6.40 -3.51 3.23
C THR A 27 -6.70 -3.37 4.71
N ASN A 28 -7.34 -4.36 5.34
CA ASN A 28 -7.47 -4.43 6.81
C ASN A 28 -6.30 -5.18 7.48
N ASP A 29 -5.42 -5.78 6.67
CA ASP A 29 -4.21 -6.44 7.13
C ASP A 29 -3.08 -6.12 6.14
N LEU A 30 -2.16 -5.24 6.56
CA LEU A 30 -1.06 -4.80 5.73
C LEU A 30 0.01 -5.90 5.58
N LYS A 31 0.30 -6.63 6.67
CA LYS A 31 1.31 -7.70 6.68
C LYS A 31 0.92 -8.84 5.74
N ALA A 32 -0.30 -9.34 5.87
CA ALA A 32 -0.81 -10.37 4.97
C ALA A 32 -0.82 -9.88 3.51
N ARG A 33 -1.21 -8.62 3.27
CA ARG A 33 -1.23 -8.03 1.93
C ARG A 33 0.16 -7.98 1.29
N LEU A 34 1.19 -7.59 2.04
CA LEU A 34 2.58 -7.59 1.54
C LEU A 34 3.04 -9.00 1.17
N TYR A 35 2.74 -9.99 2.01
CA TYR A 35 3.03 -11.40 1.74
C TYR A 35 2.40 -11.87 0.42
N TRP A 36 1.10 -11.61 0.21
CA TRP A 36 0.41 -12.00 -1.02
C TRP A 36 0.97 -11.31 -2.27
N HIS A 37 1.40 -10.06 -2.15
CA HIS A 37 2.04 -9.37 -3.27
C HIS A 37 3.41 -9.96 -3.61
N GLN A 38 4.22 -10.32 -2.62
CA GLN A 38 5.54 -10.94 -2.83
C GLN A 38 5.44 -12.40 -3.30
N ASN A 39 4.35 -13.09 -2.97
CA ASN A 39 4.10 -14.49 -3.33
C ASN A 39 2.86 -14.60 -4.24
N PRO A 40 2.88 -13.99 -5.44
CA PRO A 40 1.75 -14.10 -6.35
C PRO A 40 1.63 -15.53 -6.85
N GLU A 41 0.39 -16.02 -7.02
CA GLU A 41 0.16 -17.29 -7.71
C GLU A 41 0.80 -17.28 -9.11
N ALA A 42 1.34 -18.42 -9.54
CA ALA A 42 2.10 -18.54 -10.79
C ALA A 42 1.33 -18.09 -12.06
N ILE A 43 -0.01 -18.08 -12.01
CA ILE A 43 -0.91 -17.73 -13.13
C ILE A 43 -1.49 -16.30 -12.97
N SER A 44 -1.07 -15.56 -11.95
CA SER A 44 -1.68 -14.28 -11.58
C SER A 44 -1.44 -13.19 -12.65
N LYS A 45 -2.50 -12.82 -13.37
CA LYS A 45 -2.52 -11.71 -14.37
C LYS A 45 -2.69 -10.33 -13.74
N HIS A 46 -2.66 -10.22 -12.41
CA HIS A 46 -2.90 -8.97 -11.71
C HIS A 46 -1.79 -7.94 -11.98
N PHE A 47 -2.17 -6.65 -12.04
CA PHE A 47 -1.25 -5.54 -12.30
C PHE A 47 0.00 -5.59 -11.41
N THR A 48 -0.18 -5.83 -10.11
CA THR A 48 0.93 -5.88 -9.14
C THR A 48 1.89 -7.01 -9.39
N ALA A 49 1.41 -8.17 -9.87
CA ALA A 49 2.26 -9.29 -10.27
C ALA A 49 3.02 -8.97 -11.57
N LYS A 50 2.32 -8.43 -12.57
CA LYS A 50 2.89 -8.01 -13.86
C LYS A 50 4.03 -7.00 -13.70
N TYR A 51 3.83 -5.98 -12.87
CA TYR A 51 4.81 -4.91 -12.65
C TYR A 51 5.70 -5.13 -11.44
N LYS A 52 5.58 -6.28 -10.75
CA LYS A 52 6.34 -6.64 -9.55
C LYS A 52 6.31 -5.56 -8.46
N CYS A 53 5.13 -4.99 -8.22
CA CYS A 53 4.91 -3.96 -7.20
C CYS A 53 4.83 -4.60 -5.82
N PHE A 54 5.99 -4.93 -5.24
CA PHE A 54 6.11 -5.72 -4.01
C PHE A 54 6.68 -4.93 -2.84
N PHE A 55 7.24 -3.75 -3.09
CA PHE A 55 8.00 -3.00 -2.11
C PHE A 55 7.19 -1.85 -1.53
N LEU A 56 7.00 -1.84 -0.21
CA LEU A 56 6.24 -0.80 0.47
C LEU A 56 7.05 0.49 0.57
N LEU A 57 6.45 1.61 0.18
CA LEU A 57 7.03 2.95 0.35
C LEU A 57 6.27 3.83 1.33
N TYR A 58 4.97 3.57 1.51
CA TYR A 58 4.06 4.43 2.24
C TYR A 58 2.87 3.64 2.79
N TYR A 59 2.42 4.00 3.99
CA TYR A 59 1.13 3.55 4.51
C TYR A 59 0.52 4.59 5.47
N GLU A 60 -0.81 4.61 5.57
CA GLU A 60 -1.61 5.37 6.53
C GLU A 60 -2.62 4.41 7.19
N SER A 61 -2.88 4.55 8.49
CA SER A 61 -3.89 3.76 9.21
C SER A 61 -5.16 4.57 9.47
N PHE A 62 -6.31 3.88 9.43
CA PHE A 62 -7.65 4.42 9.62
C PHE A 62 -8.49 3.47 10.48
N GLN A 63 -9.38 4.02 11.30
CA GLN A 63 -10.33 3.22 12.09
C GLN A 63 -11.63 2.92 11.33
N ASP A 64 -11.88 3.66 10.26
CA ASP A 64 -13.08 3.57 9.45
C ASP A 64 -12.73 3.21 7.99
N ILE A 65 -13.43 2.21 7.45
CA ILE A 65 -13.17 1.70 6.11
C ILE A 65 -13.56 2.72 5.03
N GLU A 66 -14.65 3.48 5.24
CA GLU A 66 -15.11 4.46 4.25
C GLU A 66 -14.09 5.60 4.10
N THR A 67 -13.52 6.04 5.22
CA THR A 67 -12.42 7.01 5.25
C THR A 67 -11.20 6.48 4.51
N ALA A 68 -10.79 5.22 4.77
CA ALA A 68 -9.67 4.59 4.07
C ALA A 68 -9.91 4.46 2.56
N ILE A 69 -11.12 4.04 2.15
CA ILE A 69 -11.51 3.93 0.74
C ILE A 69 -11.52 5.31 0.06
N SER A 70 -12.07 6.32 0.71
CA SER A 70 -12.09 7.70 0.20
C SER A 70 -10.67 8.23 -0.01
N ARG A 71 -9.79 8.00 0.97
CA ARG A 71 -8.37 8.35 0.87
C ARG A 71 -7.66 7.60 -0.26
N GLU A 72 -7.91 6.31 -0.42
CA GLU A 72 -7.34 5.50 -1.51
C GLU A 72 -7.76 6.04 -2.88
N LYS A 73 -9.06 6.36 -3.06
CA LYS A 73 -9.59 6.96 -4.29
C LYS A 73 -8.94 8.32 -4.57
N GLN A 74 -8.81 9.16 -3.53
CA GLN A 74 -8.15 10.45 -3.63
C GLN A 74 -6.71 10.31 -4.13
N ILE A 75 -5.92 9.44 -3.49
CA ILE A 75 -4.51 9.21 -3.87
C ILE A 75 -4.45 8.63 -5.29
N LYS A 76 -5.30 7.66 -5.66
CA LYS A 76 -5.33 7.10 -7.02
C LYS A 76 -5.48 8.16 -8.10
N GLY A 77 -6.38 9.13 -7.88
CA GLY A 77 -6.64 10.26 -8.78
C GLY A 77 -5.54 11.33 -8.82
N TRP A 78 -4.52 11.25 -7.96
CA TRP A 78 -3.43 12.22 -7.97
C TRP A 78 -2.44 12.02 -9.11
N THR A 79 -1.82 13.15 -9.49
CA THR A 79 -0.65 13.17 -10.36
C THR A 79 0.50 12.40 -9.74
N ARG A 80 1.42 11.92 -10.58
CA ARG A 80 2.63 11.23 -10.09
C ARG A 80 3.41 12.10 -9.10
N LYS A 81 3.62 13.38 -9.42
CA LYS A 81 4.31 14.33 -8.53
C LYS A 81 3.67 14.41 -7.14
N LYS A 82 2.35 14.51 -7.04
CA LYS A 82 1.67 14.55 -5.72
C LYS A 82 1.88 13.27 -4.90
N LYS A 83 1.92 12.11 -5.56
CA LYS A 83 2.24 10.83 -4.90
C LYS A 83 3.70 10.80 -4.44
N ASP A 84 4.62 11.29 -5.25
CA ASP A 84 6.03 11.35 -4.90
C ASP A 84 6.28 12.31 -3.72
N ASP A 85 5.61 13.46 -3.71
CA ASP A 85 5.67 14.42 -2.60
C ASP A 85 5.08 13.81 -1.31
N LEU A 86 3.97 13.06 -1.41
CA LEU A 86 3.38 12.32 -0.27
C LEU A 86 4.35 11.28 0.30
N ILE A 87 4.93 10.45 -0.58
CA ILE A 87 5.90 9.42 -0.17
C ILE A 87 7.11 10.08 0.48
N THR A 88 7.66 11.15 -0.12
CA THR A 88 8.85 11.83 0.39
C THR A 88 8.59 12.48 1.75
N GLY A 89 7.40 13.02 1.98
CA GLY A 89 7.02 13.58 3.28
C GLY A 89 6.97 12.57 4.43
N PHE A 90 6.73 11.29 4.12
CA PHE A 90 6.68 10.20 5.11
C PHE A 90 7.97 9.37 5.15
N ASN A 91 8.59 9.16 4.00
CA ASN A 91 9.73 8.29 3.75
C ASN A 91 10.71 9.02 2.82
N GLN A 92 11.45 9.97 3.40
CA GLN A 92 12.34 10.87 2.67
C GLN A 92 13.40 10.14 1.84
N THR A 93 13.88 8.99 2.31
CA THR A 93 14.92 8.19 1.63
C THR A 93 14.36 7.18 0.64
N TRP A 94 13.03 7.08 0.53
CA TRP A 94 12.35 6.08 -0.30
C TRP A 94 12.81 4.64 0.00
N ARG A 95 13.18 4.36 1.25
CA ARG A 95 13.59 3.00 1.64
C ARG A 95 12.39 2.06 1.58
N PHE A 96 12.64 0.78 1.33
CA PHE A 96 11.57 -0.21 1.37
C PHE A 96 11.21 -0.51 2.83
N LEU A 97 9.93 -0.40 3.15
CA LEU A 97 9.40 -0.51 4.52
C LEU A 97 8.86 -1.91 4.84
N ASN A 98 9.05 -2.89 3.94
CA ASN A 98 8.51 -4.24 4.13
C ASN A 98 8.90 -4.85 5.48
N LYS A 99 10.18 -4.72 5.86
CA LYS A 99 10.70 -5.27 7.12
C LYS A 99 10.04 -4.64 8.34
N ASP A 100 9.78 -3.34 8.30
CA ASP A 100 9.12 -2.60 9.38
C ASP A 100 7.71 -3.09 9.70
N ILE A 101 7.07 -3.83 8.78
CA ILE A 101 5.73 -4.41 8.94
C ILE A 101 5.79 -5.92 9.22
N GLU A 102 6.87 -6.58 8.81
CA GLU A 102 7.05 -8.03 8.92
C GLU A 102 7.60 -8.43 10.30
N GLU A 103 8.36 -7.56 10.97
CA GLU A 103 8.84 -7.68 12.35
C GLU A 103 7.75 -7.34 13.38
#